data_AF-A0A1M5DKL1-F1
#
_entry.id   AF-A0A1M5DKL1-F1
#
_cell.length_a   1.000
_cell.length_b   1.000
_cell.length_c   1.000
_cell.angle_alpha   90.00
_cell.angle_beta   90.00
_cell.angle_gamma   90.00
#
_symmetry.space_group_name_H-M   'P 1'
#
loop_
_entity.id
_entity.type
_entity.pdbx_description
1 polymer ?
#
loop_
_entity_poly.entity_id
_entity_poly.type
_entity_poly.pdbx_seq_one_letter_code
_entity_poly.pdbx_strand_id
1 'polypeptide(L)'
;MKNAQLLSFLIMILFASCQQKVVTTKEIAAADSFMPMQIGNSWRMGDHSYTEIQDTMRIDNKLYYKFYSLVGGDATDVKYMRIDENNDLLEAYPDQPKLIYTHAKFNAKVNDEFYTIGDKSQNDYKVKVVEKTDKKMTFEFDMVYHPNLKGSTHKVSYIKGSGLDEDWKSIKIDGKVIK
;
A
#
# COMPACT_ATOMS: atom_id res chain seq x y z
N MET A 1 -33.08 3.65 -61.73
CA MET A 1 -33.29 2.97 -60.44
C MET A 1 -32.03 3.15 -59.61
N LYS A 2 -31.96 4.29 -58.92
CA LYS A 2 -30.95 4.64 -57.90
C LYS A 2 -31.62 4.29 -56.58
N ASN A 3 -31.07 3.41 -55.74
CA ASN A 3 -31.41 3.23 -54.31
C ASN A 3 -30.70 1.99 -53.73
N ALA A 4 -29.36 1.97 -53.71
CA ALA A 4 -28.63 0.85 -53.10
C ALA A 4 -27.30 1.23 -52.43
N GLN A 5 -27.10 2.49 -52.02
CA GLN A 5 -25.81 2.93 -51.46
C GLN A 5 -25.87 3.80 -50.20
N LEU A 6 -27.02 3.90 -49.52
CA LEU A 6 -27.15 4.74 -48.32
C LEU A 6 -27.33 3.99 -47.00
N LEU A 7 -27.13 2.67 -46.96
CA LEU A 7 -27.32 1.87 -45.74
C LEU A 7 -26.03 1.25 -45.17
N SER A 8 -24.85 1.65 -45.66
CA SER A 8 -23.57 1.09 -45.20
C SER A 8 -22.73 2.08 -44.37
N PHE A 9 -23.23 3.29 -44.11
CA PHE A 9 -22.49 4.31 -43.33
C PHE A 9 -22.94 4.48 -41.88
N LEU A 10 -23.97 3.74 -41.42
CA LEU A 10 -24.55 3.94 -40.08
C LEU A 10 -24.14 2.91 -39.01
N ILE A 11 -23.24 1.96 -39.33
CA ILE A 11 -22.89 0.84 -38.43
C ILE A 11 -21.51 1.01 -37.76
N MET A 12 -20.75 2.08 -38.05
CA MET A 12 -19.42 2.29 -37.44
C MET A 12 -19.40 3.16 -36.17
N ILE A 13 -20.54 3.64 -35.66
CA ILE A 13 -20.57 4.48 -34.43
C ILE A 13 -20.73 3.64 -33.14
N LEU A 14 -20.83 2.32 -33.25
CA LEU A 14 -20.98 1.42 -32.09
C LEU A 14 -19.66 0.97 -31.45
N PHE A 15 -18.52 1.57 -31.80
CA PHE A 15 -17.30 1.41 -31.00
C PHE A 15 -17.43 2.21 -29.72
N ALA A 16 -18.10 1.55 -28.77
CA ALA A 16 -18.14 1.75 -27.35
C ALA A 16 -16.94 2.58 -26.87
N SER A 17 -17.25 3.83 -26.53
CA SER A 17 -16.56 4.55 -25.46
C SER A 17 -16.48 3.60 -24.28
N CYS A 18 -15.32 2.98 -24.13
CA CYS A 18 -14.95 2.27 -22.93
C CYS A 18 -14.75 3.36 -21.87
N GLN A 19 -15.84 3.85 -21.29
CA GLN A 19 -15.76 4.58 -20.04
C GLN A 19 -15.19 3.60 -19.04
N GLN A 20 -13.86 3.66 -18.84
CA GLN A 20 -13.26 3.14 -17.64
C GLN A 20 -14.06 3.76 -16.51
N LYS A 21 -14.84 2.92 -15.82
CA LYS A 21 -15.40 3.28 -14.53
C LYS A 21 -14.20 3.70 -13.72
N VAL A 22 -14.00 5.02 -13.59
CA VAL A 22 -13.14 5.59 -12.57
C VAL A 22 -13.76 5.05 -11.29
N VAL A 23 -13.12 4.01 -10.75
CA VAL A 23 -13.47 3.49 -9.44
C VAL A 23 -13.17 4.66 -8.53
N THR A 24 -14.21 5.42 -8.17
CA THR A 24 -14.17 6.46 -7.16
C THR A 24 -14.04 5.76 -5.80
N THR A 25 -12.92 5.06 -5.59
CA THR A 25 -12.32 5.01 -4.27
C THR A 25 -12.08 6.48 -3.92
N LYS A 26 -12.85 6.98 -2.95
CA LYS A 26 -12.65 8.30 -2.36
C LYS A 26 -11.16 8.44 -2.07
N GLU A 27 -10.41 9.13 -2.93
CA GLU A 27 -8.97 9.28 -2.77
C GLU A 27 -8.76 9.98 -1.43
N ILE A 28 -8.20 9.27 -0.47
CA ILE A 28 -7.78 9.88 0.78
C ILE A 28 -6.67 10.83 0.39
N ALA A 29 -6.85 12.12 0.64
CA ALA A 29 -5.83 13.11 0.36
C ALA A 29 -4.53 12.69 1.05
N ALA A 30 -3.38 12.88 0.39
CA ALA A 30 -2.10 12.43 0.91
C ALA A 30 -1.87 12.89 2.37
N ALA A 31 -2.22 14.15 2.67
CA ALA A 31 -2.12 14.76 4.00
C ALA A 31 -2.96 14.06 5.09
N ASP A 32 -4.00 13.31 4.71
CA ASP A 32 -4.90 12.62 5.63
C ASP A 32 -4.58 11.13 5.79
N SER A 33 -3.71 10.58 4.93
CA SER A 33 -3.31 9.17 4.95
C SER A 33 -2.06 8.95 5.81
N PHE A 34 -2.05 7.87 6.59
CA PHE A 34 -0.83 7.39 7.27
C PHE A 34 0.15 6.70 6.32
N MET A 35 -0.27 6.37 5.10
CA MET A 35 0.59 5.85 4.04
C MET A 35 0.10 6.35 2.67
N PRO A 36 0.57 7.51 2.19
CA PRO A 36 0.15 8.08 0.91
C PRO A 36 0.50 7.17 -0.28
N MET A 37 -0.53 6.72 -1.02
CA MET A 37 -0.41 5.74 -2.10
C MET A 37 -0.40 6.43 -3.47
N GLN A 38 0.77 6.84 -3.95
CA GLN A 38 0.93 7.51 -5.24
C GLN A 38 2.29 7.19 -5.86
N ILE A 39 2.30 6.91 -7.16
CA ILE A 39 3.54 6.69 -7.92
C ILE A 39 4.44 7.92 -7.79
N GLY A 40 5.72 7.67 -7.53
CA GLY A 40 6.75 8.68 -7.32
C GLY A 40 6.90 9.10 -5.86
N ASN A 41 6.00 8.73 -4.94
CA ASN A 41 6.26 8.93 -3.52
C ASN A 41 7.52 8.16 -3.10
N SER A 42 8.41 8.80 -2.33
CA SER A 42 9.70 8.21 -2.00
C SER A 42 10.22 8.63 -0.63
N TRP A 43 10.93 7.72 0.02
CA TRP A 43 11.61 7.87 1.30
C TRP A 43 13.07 7.53 1.12
N ARG A 44 13.98 8.45 1.43
CA ARG A 44 15.40 8.34 1.06
C ARG A 44 16.32 8.57 2.26
N MET A 45 17.30 7.69 2.43
CA MET A 45 18.49 7.89 3.28
C MET A 45 19.70 8.36 2.45
N GLY A 46 19.66 8.12 1.14
CA GLY A 46 20.66 8.49 0.13
C GLY A 46 20.35 7.80 -1.19
N ASP A 47 21.24 7.94 -2.18
CA ASP A 47 21.02 7.37 -3.52
C ASP A 47 21.07 5.83 -3.56
N HIS A 48 21.74 5.22 -2.58
CA HIS A 48 21.87 3.77 -2.44
C HIS A 48 20.95 3.17 -1.35
N SER A 49 20.13 3.99 -0.70
CA SER A 49 19.21 3.52 0.34
C SER A 49 17.90 4.31 0.29
N TYR A 50 16.89 3.75 -0.34
CA TYR A 50 15.59 4.39 -0.52
C TYR A 50 14.45 3.40 -0.71
N THR A 51 13.23 3.87 -0.50
CA THR A 51 11.98 3.22 -0.94
C THR A 51 11.23 4.18 -1.86
N GLU A 52 10.68 3.69 -2.96
CA GLU A 52 9.89 4.46 -3.91
C GLU A 52 8.71 3.65 -4.45
N ILE A 53 7.56 4.31 -4.58
CA ILE A 53 6.40 3.73 -5.27
C ILE A 53 6.61 3.89 -6.76
N GLN A 54 6.88 2.81 -7.47
CA GLN A 54 7.28 2.86 -8.89
C GLN A 54 6.13 2.61 -9.86
N ASP A 55 5.17 1.78 -9.48
CA ASP A 55 4.12 1.30 -10.39
C ASP A 55 2.90 0.81 -9.62
N THR A 56 1.90 0.32 -10.34
CA THR A 56 0.72 -0.36 -9.80
C THR A 56 0.50 -1.71 -10.48
N MET A 57 -0.24 -2.58 -9.81
CA MET A 57 -0.63 -3.89 -10.31
C MET A 57 -2.03 -4.25 -9.81
N ARG A 58 -2.76 -5.09 -10.54
CA ARG A 58 -3.96 -5.74 -10.02
C ARG A 58 -3.64 -7.14 -9.50
N ILE A 59 -3.91 -7.38 -8.23
CA ILE A 59 -3.82 -8.69 -7.57
C ILE A 59 -5.22 -9.00 -7.06
N ASP A 60 -5.79 -10.13 -7.47
CA ASP A 60 -7.19 -10.49 -7.17
C ASP A 60 -8.18 -9.34 -7.44
N ASN A 61 -8.04 -8.72 -8.61
CA ASN A 61 -8.84 -7.58 -9.08
C ASN A 61 -8.74 -6.29 -8.23
N LYS A 62 -7.90 -6.25 -7.19
CA LYS A 62 -7.64 -5.08 -6.34
C LYS A 62 -6.37 -4.37 -6.79
N LEU A 63 -6.36 -3.03 -6.76
CA LEU A 63 -5.21 -2.21 -7.12
C LEU A 63 -4.20 -2.20 -5.96
N TYR A 64 -2.95 -2.55 -6.26
CA TYR A 64 -1.81 -2.48 -5.35
C TYR A 64 -0.72 -1.59 -5.96
N TYR A 65 0.05 -0.94 -5.10
CA TYR A 65 1.18 -0.09 -5.43
C TYR A 65 2.48 -0.85 -5.19
N LYS A 66 3.41 -0.80 -6.15
CA LYS A 66 4.71 -1.44 -6.06
C LYS A 66 5.69 -0.54 -5.31
N PHE A 67 6.00 -0.91 -4.08
CA PHE A 67 7.07 -0.35 -3.27
C PHE A 67 8.36 -1.06 -3.62
N TYR A 68 9.28 -0.34 -4.26
CA TYR A 68 10.63 -0.81 -4.50
C TYR A 68 11.58 -0.18 -3.49
N SER A 69 12.34 -1.01 -2.78
CA SER A 69 13.36 -0.57 -1.85
C SER A 69 14.74 -1.01 -2.33
N LEU A 70 15.71 -0.10 -2.25
CA LEU A 70 17.14 -0.37 -2.38
C LEU A 70 17.77 -0.11 -1.01
N VAL A 71 18.62 -1.01 -0.54
CA VAL A 71 19.33 -0.90 0.74
C VAL A 71 20.81 -1.17 0.48
N GLY A 72 21.68 -0.21 0.80
CA GLY A 72 23.14 -0.37 0.68
C GLY A 72 23.67 -0.41 -0.75
N GLY A 73 22.81 -0.32 -1.77
CA GLY A 73 23.18 -0.35 -3.18
C GLY A 73 23.16 -1.73 -3.85
N ASP A 74 22.93 -2.79 -3.08
CA ASP A 74 23.00 -4.18 -3.55
C ASP A 74 21.79 -5.04 -3.14
N ALA A 75 21.12 -4.72 -2.04
CA ALA A 75 19.92 -5.41 -1.59
C ALA A 75 18.66 -4.70 -2.07
N THR A 76 17.71 -5.45 -2.63
CA THR A 76 16.42 -4.94 -3.08
C THR A 76 15.27 -5.69 -2.44
N ASP A 77 14.21 -4.97 -2.07
CA ASP A 77 12.93 -5.52 -1.62
C ASP A 77 11.80 -4.95 -2.49
N VAL A 78 10.80 -5.78 -2.80
CA VAL A 78 9.63 -5.35 -3.57
C VAL A 78 8.38 -5.82 -2.84
N LYS A 79 7.56 -4.86 -2.42
CA LYS A 79 6.26 -5.11 -1.78
C LYS A 79 5.14 -4.54 -2.63
N TYR A 80 4.04 -5.27 -2.76
CA TYR A 80 2.82 -4.72 -3.34
C TYR A 80 1.85 -4.42 -2.21
N MET A 81 1.62 -3.13 -1.94
CA MET A 81 0.78 -2.68 -0.84
C MET A 81 -0.43 -1.89 -1.31
N ARG A 82 -1.51 -1.93 -0.53
CA ARG A 82 -2.70 -1.09 -0.74
C ARG A 82 -3.26 -0.63 0.61
N ILE A 83 -3.98 0.49 0.60
CA ILE A 83 -4.95 0.79 1.65
C ILE A 83 -6.31 0.30 1.20
N ASP A 84 -7.02 -0.42 2.07
CA ASP A 84 -8.36 -0.91 1.79
C ASP A 84 -9.47 0.05 2.26
N GLU A 85 -10.71 -0.36 2.04
CA GLU A 85 -11.92 0.37 2.44
C GLU A 85 -12.05 0.59 3.96
N ASN A 86 -11.38 -0.21 4.78
CA ASN A 86 -11.35 -0.09 6.24
C ASN A 86 -10.18 0.76 6.72
N ASN A 87 -9.39 1.33 5.80
CA ASN A 87 -8.15 2.04 6.09
C ASN A 87 -7.07 1.13 6.70
N ASP A 88 -7.05 -0.14 6.28
CA ASP A 88 -6.02 -1.11 6.63
C ASP A 88 -4.94 -1.14 5.53
N LEU A 89 -3.66 -1.14 5.93
CA LEU A 89 -2.52 -1.30 5.05
C LEU A 89 -2.23 -2.78 4.84
N LEU A 90 -2.43 -3.25 3.61
CA LEU A 90 -2.34 -4.66 3.25
C LEU A 90 -1.25 -4.89 2.20
N GLU A 91 -0.51 -5.98 2.33
CA GLU A 91 0.46 -6.49 1.36
C GLU A 91 -0.04 -7.80 0.76
N ALA A 92 0.22 -8.00 -0.53
CA ALA A 92 -0.07 -9.25 -1.25
C ALA A 92 0.96 -9.45 -2.36
N TYR A 93 1.03 -10.66 -2.92
CA TYR A 93 1.90 -10.95 -4.06
C TYR A 93 1.14 -11.65 -5.20
N PRO A 94 1.53 -11.42 -6.47
CA PRO A 94 0.81 -11.99 -7.62
C PRO A 94 0.92 -13.51 -7.73
N ASP A 95 1.99 -14.11 -7.21
CA ASP A 95 2.19 -15.56 -7.14
C ASP A 95 1.41 -16.21 -5.99
N GLN A 96 1.05 -15.43 -4.96
CA GLN A 96 0.27 -15.87 -3.81
C GLN A 96 -0.88 -14.89 -3.48
N PRO A 97 -1.83 -14.67 -4.40
CA PRO A 97 -2.80 -13.58 -4.31
C PRO A 97 -3.79 -13.70 -3.13
N LYS A 98 -3.89 -14.89 -2.53
CA LYS A 98 -4.74 -15.18 -1.38
C LYS A 98 -4.02 -15.00 -0.03
N LEU A 99 -2.69 -14.91 -0.03
CA LEU A 99 -1.91 -14.65 1.17
C LEU A 99 -1.80 -13.14 1.35
N ILE A 100 -2.53 -12.61 2.33
CA ILE A 100 -2.56 -11.18 2.63
C ILE A 100 -1.87 -10.95 3.97
N TYR A 101 -0.91 -10.02 3.99
CA TYR A 101 -0.25 -9.58 5.20
C TYR A 101 -0.76 -8.19 5.59
N THR A 102 -1.30 -8.06 6.80
CA THR A 102 -1.80 -6.78 7.34
C THR A 102 -0.68 -6.07 8.09
N HIS A 103 -0.18 -4.96 7.56
CA HIS A 103 0.85 -4.14 8.22
C HIS A 103 0.29 -3.21 9.28
N ALA A 104 -0.87 -2.60 9.02
CA ALA A 104 -1.44 -1.61 9.92
C ALA A 104 -2.95 -1.54 9.76
N LYS A 105 -3.64 -1.21 10.85
CA LYS A 105 -5.07 -0.90 10.86
C LYS A 105 -5.28 0.52 11.36
N PHE A 106 -5.31 1.51 10.46
CA PHE A 106 -5.24 2.92 10.88
C PHE A 106 -6.52 3.40 11.61
N ASN A 107 -7.62 2.66 11.49
CA ASN A 107 -8.85 2.93 12.24
C ASN A 107 -8.88 2.28 13.64
N ALA A 108 -7.95 1.37 13.96
CA ALA A 108 -7.89 0.70 15.26
C ALA A 108 -7.61 1.67 16.42
N LYS A 109 -8.05 1.32 17.63
CA LYS A 109 -7.85 2.07 18.88
C LYS A 109 -6.60 1.58 19.62
N VAL A 110 -6.10 2.39 20.54
CA VAL A 110 -5.01 1.97 21.43
C VAL A 110 -5.44 0.73 22.21
N ASN A 111 -4.55 -0.25 22.27
CA ASN A 111 -4.74 -1.61 22.80
C ASN A 111 -5.55 -2.58 21.93
N ASP A 112 -6.06 -2.17 20.76
CA ASP A 112 -6.59 -3.14 19.80
C ASP A 112 -5.47 -4.08 19.32
N GLU A 113 -5.83 -5.34 19.07
CA GLU A 113 -4.92 -6.39 18.63
C GLU A 113 -5.42 -7.03 17.34
N PHE A 114 -4.49 -7.42 16.46
CA PHE A 114 -4.78 -8.20 15.26
C PHE A 114 -3.58 -9.10 14.92
N TYR A 115 -3.78 -10.00 13.96
CA TYR A 115 -2.71 -10.84 13.41
C TYR A 115 -2.37 -10.38 12.00
N THR A 116 -1.11 -10.47 11.62
CA THR A 116 -0.67 -10.03 10.28
C THR A 116 -1.20 -10.95 9.20
N ILE A 117 -1.19 -12.27 9.43
CA ILE A 117 -1.67 -13.29 8.48
C ILE A 117 -2.87 -14.05 9.07
N GLY A 118 -2.84 -14.36 10.37
CA GLY A 118 -3.88 -15.10 11.07
C GLY A 118 -3.83 -16.63 10.87
N ASP A 119 -2.72 -17.15 10.37
CA ASP A 119 -2.52 -18.58 10.08
C ASP A 119 -1.68 -19.33 11.14
N LYS A 120 -1.19 -18.61 12.17
CA LYS A 120 -0.29 -19.13 13.21
C LYS A 120 1.04 -19.67 12.69
N SER A 121 1.45 -19.27 11.49
CA SER A 121 2.79 -19.55 10.99
C SER A 121 3.85 -18.79 11.79
N GLN A 122 5.12 -19.16 11.60
CA GLN A 122 6.25 -18.47 12.24
C GLN A 122 6.37 -16.98 11.86
N ASN A 123 5.74 -16.56 10.76
CA ASN A 123 5.72 -15.18 10.26
C ASN A 123 4.42 -14.44 10.60
N ASP A 124 3.52 -15.08 11.36
CA ASP A 124 2.28 -14.47 11.84
C ASP A 124 2.55 -13.73 13.14
N TYR A 125 2.56 -12.40 13.07
CA TYR A 125 2.81 -11.55 14.24
C TYR A 125 1.48 -11.22 14.90
N LYS A 126 1.49 -11.22 16.23
CA LYS A 126 0.45 -10.54 17.00
C LYS A 126 0.82 -9.06 17.06
N VAL A 127 -0.06 -8.20 16.54
CA VAL A 127 0.16 -6.76 16.48
C VAL A 127 -0.75 -6.06 17.47
N LYS A 128 -0.19 -5.12 18.25
CA LYS A 128 -0.93 -4.28 19.19
C LYS A 128 -0.74 -2.81 18.85
N VAL A 129 -1.81 -2.02 18.88
CA VAL A 129 -1.72 -0.56 18.80
C VAL A 129 -1.23 -0.02 20.15
N VAL A 130 -0.03 0.57 20.17
CA VAL A 130 0.58 1.09 21.41
C VAL A 130 0.52 2.62 21.51
N GLU A 131 0.30 3.31 20.40
CA GLU A 131 0.15 4.76 20.37
C GLU A 131 -0.80 5.16 19.24
N LYS A 132 -1.69 6.12 19.51
CA LYS A 132 -2.50 6.77 18.48
C LYS A 132 -2.76 8.22 18.85
N THR A 133 -2.38 9.11 17.95
CA THR A 133 -2.70 10.53 17.96
C THR A 133 -3.26 10.93 16.61
N ASP A 134 -3.65 12.21 16.44
CA ASP A 134 -4.11 12.72 15.15
C ASP A 134 -3.02 12.68 14.06
N LYS A 135 -1.74 12.65 14.45
CA LYS A 135 -0.59 12.73 13.53
C LYS A 135 0.24 11.47 13.46
N LYS A 136 0.27 10.66 14.52
CA LYS A 136 1.14 9.49 14.63
C LYS A 136 0.37 8.27 15.13
N MET A 137 0.70 7.11 14.59
CA MET A 137 0.22 5.82 15.07
C MET A 137 1.37 4.82 15.14
N THR A 138 1.48 4.13 16.25
CA THR A 138 2.56 3.16 16.53
C THR A 138 1.97 1.79 16.84
N PHE A 139 2.54 0.78 16.19
CA PHE A 139 2.16 -0.62 16.32
C PHE A 139 3.36 -1.40 16.90
N GLU A 140 3.10 -2.29 17.84
CA GLU A 140 4.07 -3.25 18.36
C GLU A 140 3.77 -4.64 17.80
N PHE A 141 4.76 -5.27 17.21
CA PHE A 141 4.68 -6.58 16.57
C PHE A 141 5.40 -7.59 17.43
N ASP A 142 4.69 -8.64 17.84
CA ASP A 142 5.19 -9.75 18.65
C ASP A 142 5.22 -11.05 17.84
N MET A 143 6.40 -11.66 17.75
CA MET A 143 6.60 -12.99 17.17
C MET A 143 6.10 -14.07 18.13
N VAL A 144 4.79 -14.31 18.19
CA VAL A 144 4.22 -15.26 19.17
C VAL A 144 4.40 -16.74 18.82
N TYR A 145 4.63 -17.05 17.53
CA TYR A 145 4.71 -18.43 17.01
C TYR A 145 6.11 -18.83 16.50
N HIS A 146 7.08 -17.91 16.45
CA HIS A 146 8.42 -18.22 15.97
C HIS A 146 9.19 -19.10 16.97
N PRO A 147 9.81 -20.22 16.56
CA PRO A 147 10.43 -21.17 17.49
C PRO A 147 11.56 -20.58 18.33
N ASN A 148 12.37 -19.69 17.74
CA ASN A 148 13.57 -19.13 18.36
C ASN A 148 13.43 -17.67 18.81
N LEU A 149 12.35 -16.99 18.38
CA LEU A 149 12.19 -15.54 18.58
C LEU A 149 10.89 -15.24 19.33
N LYS A 150 10.32 -16.26 19.99
CA LYS A 150 9.04 -16.15 20.69
C LYS A 150 9.06 -15.01 21.70
N GLY A 151 8.11 -14.08 21.59
CA GLY A 151 8.03 -12.92 22.48
C GLY A 151 8.97 -11.77 22.13
N SER A 152 9.76 -11.89 21.04
CA SER A 152 10.56 -10.78 20.55
C SER A 152 9.64 -9.76 19.89
N THR A 153 9.79 -8.50 20.29
CA THR A 153 8.96 -7.42 19.78
C THR A 153 9.75 -6.39 19.01
N HIS A 154 9.09 -5.75 18.05
CA HIS A 154 9.58 -4.53 17.40
C HIS A 154 8.41 -3.57 17.18
N LYS A 155 8.72 -2.29 16.92
CA LYS A 155 7.72 -1.25 16.71
C LYS A 155 7.81 -0.66 15.32
N VAL A 156 6.65 -0.40 14.73
CA VAL A 156 6.52 0.32 13.46
C VAL A 156 5.62 1.52 13.69
N SER A 157 6.11 2.70 13.32
CA SER A 157 5.42 3.96 13.49
C SER A 157 5.09 4.58 12.13
N TYR A 158 3.96 5.27 12.05
CA TYR A 158 3.51 5.99 10.87
C TYR A 158 3.15 7.43 11.23
N ILE A 159 3.57 8.38 10.40
CA ILE A 159 3.18 9.79 10.47
C ILE A 159 2.20 10.09 9.32
N LYS A 160 1.05 10.65 9.68
CA LYS A 160 0.03 11.09 8.73
C LYS A 160 0.61 12.14 7.76
N GLY A 161 0.36 11.96 6.48
CA GLY A 161 0.93 12.77 5.40
C GLY A 161 2.35 12.38 5.00
N SER A 162 3.05 11.54 5.77
CA SER A 162 4.46 11.21 5.54
C SER A 162 4.73 9.73 5.32
N GLY A 163 3.95 8.79 5.86
CA GLY A 163 4.26 7.36 5.77
C GLY A 163 5.04 6.85 6.97
N LEU A 164 5.98 5.94 6.73
CA LEU A 164 6.84 5.34 7.76
C LEU A 164 7.64 6.40 8.52
N ASP A 165 7.57 6.34 9.85
CA ASP A 165 8.30 7.21 10.78
C ASP A 165 9.67 6.60 11.10
N GLU A 166 10.60 6.83 10.17
CA GLU A 166 12.02 6.50 10.32
C GLU A 166 12.88 7.75 10.11
N ASP A 167 14.19 7.63 10.31
CA ASP A 167 15.16 8.72 10.20
C ASP A 167 15.49 9.12 8.75
N TRP A 168 14.48 9.13 7.88
CA TRP A 168 14.60 9.53 6.48
C TRP A 168 15.29 10.88 6.34
N LYS A 169 16.28 10.96 5.44
CA LYS A 169 16.92 12.24 5.09
C LYS A 169 16.09 13.06 4.13
N SER A 170 15.30 12.41 3.28
CA SER A 170 14.33 13.10 2.45
C SER A 170 13.06 12.29 2.24
N ILE A 171 11.94 12.98 2.20
CA ILE A 171 10.62 12.41 1.93
C ILE A 171 9.95 13.25 0.84
N LYS A 172 9.50 12.59 -0.22
CA LYS A 172 8.74 13.19 -1.32
C LYS A 172 7.35 12.56 -1.36
N ILE A 173 6.31 13.38 -1.19
CA ILE A 173 4.90 12.97 -1.21
C ILE A 173 4.16 13.87 -2.17
N ASP A 174 3.39 13.29 -3.09
CA ASP A 174 2.60 14.02 -4.09
C ASP A 174 3.45 15.06 -4.84
N GLY A 175 4.64 14.62 -5.29
CA GLY A 175 5.60 15.45 -6.01
C GLY A 175 6.31 16.52 -5.18
N LYS A 176 5.98 16.70 -3.89
CA LYS A 176 6.57 17.71 -3.01
C LYS A 176 7.55 17.10 -2.03
N VAL A 177 8.72 17.72 -1.89
CA VAL A 177 9.68 17.38 -0.84
C VAL A 177 9.19 18.00 0.48
N ILE A 178 8.87 17.15 1.46
CA ILE A 178 8.35 17.57 2.78
C ILE A 178 9.37 17.37 3.91
N LYS A 179 10.46 16.67 3.61
CA LYS A 179 11.65 16.51 4.44
C LYS A 179 12.87 16.40 3.53
#